data_AF-A0A3A4P1C6-F1
#
_entry.id   AF-A0A3A4P1C6-F1
#
_cell.length_a   1.000
_cell.length_b   1.000
_cell.length_c   1.000
_cell.angle_alpha   90.00
_cell.angle_beta   90.00
_cell.angle_gamma   90.00
#
_symmetry.space_group_name_H-M   'P 1'
#
loop_
_entity.id
_entity.type
_entity.pdbx_description
1 polymer ?
#
loop_
_entity_poly.entity_id
_entity_poly.type
_entity_poly.pdbx_seq_one_letter_code
_entity_poly.pdbx_strand_id
1 'polypeptide(L)' 'MSLLPPETVPYRVVELPDVSDRTIEEALNREAAEGFRFESIHFVSQPGSRRPTMAFLFFTSDETPRRG' A
#
# COMPACT_ATOMS: atom_id res chain seq x y z
N MET A 1 7.17 -14.09 30.36
CA MET A 1 7.58 -13.94 28.94
C MET A 1 6.67 -12.91 28.33
N SER A 2 7.09 -11.64 28.33
CA SER A 2 6.26 -10.54 27.82
C SER A 2 6.31 -10.58 26.30
N LEU A 3 5.19 -10.93 25.66
CA LEU A 3 4.99 -10.66 24.24
C LEU A 3 4.77 -9.15 24.13
N LEU A 4 5.86 -8.39 24.01
CA LEU A 4 5.72 -7.06 23.43
C LEU A 4 5.00 -7.27 22.09
N PRO A 5 3.92 -6.53 21.79
CA PRO A 5 3.37 -6.57 20.44
C PRO A 5 4.55 -6.32 19.49
N PRO A 6 4.66 -7.08 18.37
CA PRO A 6 5.70 -6.80 17.39
C PRO A 6 5.66 -5.30 17.16
N GLU A 7 6.82 -4.63 17.29
CA GLU A 7 6.93 -3.20 17.06
C GLU A 7 6.11 -2.91 15.82
N THR A 8 5.05 -2.12 15.98
CA THR A 8 3.96 -2.10 15.01
C THR A 8 4.52 -1.59 13.70
N VAL A 9 4.79 -2.50 12.78
CA VAL A 9 5.17 -2.22 11.39
C VAL A 9 4.08 -1.29 10.86
N PRO A 10 4.37 -0.01 10.58
CA PRO A 10 3.33 0.90 10.15
C PRO A 10 2.88 0.49 8.75
N TYR A 11 1.57 0.31 8.59
CA TYR A 11 0.96 0.07 7.29
C TYR A 11 0.67 1.40 6.61
N ARG A 12 0.90 1.44 5.30
CA ARG A 12 0.51 2.52 4.41
C ARG A 12 -0.43 1.96 3.37
N VAL A 13 -1.58 2.59 3.19
CA VAL A 13 -2.60 2.19 2.21
C VAL A 13 -2.86 3.37 1.29
N VAL A 14 -2.79 3.13 -0.02
CA VAL A 14 -3.05 4.14 -1.04
C VAL A 14 -4.27 3.70 -1.85
N GLU A 15 -5.29 4.55 -1.88
CA GLU A 15 -6.46 4.38 -2.74
C GLU A 15 -6.20 5.05 -4.09
N LEU A 16 -6.43 4.32 -5.17
CA LEU A 16 -6.32 4.81 -6.55
C LEU A 16 -7.68 4.71 -7.26
N PRO A 17 -8.33 5.85 -7.58
CA PRO A 17 -9.59 5.87 -8.34
C PRO A 17 -9.40 5.64 -9.85
N ASP A 18 -8.17 5.69 -10.34
CA ASP A 18 -7.78 5.30 -11.69
C ASP A 18 -6.74 4.17 -11.62
N VAL A 19 -6.93 3.14 -12.44
CA VAL A 19 -6.10 1.93 -12.45
C VAL A 19 -5.28 1.80 -13.73
N SER A 20 -5.01 2.92 -14.40
CA SER A 20 -4.03 2.96 -15.49
C SER A 20 -2.64 2.57 -14.97
N ASP A 21 -1.86 1.96 -15.86
CA ASP A 21 -0.46 1.58 -15.61
C ASP A 21 0.36 2.76 -15.08
N ARG A 22 0.18 3.94 -15.68
CA ARG A 22 0.85 5.16 -15.27
C ARG A 22 0.51 5.56 -13.82
N THR A 23 -0.78 5.59 -13.47
CA THR A 23 -1.21 5.99 -12.12
C THR A 23 -0.69 5.00 -11.06
N ILE A 24 -0.68 3.70 -11.38
CA ILE A 24 -0.13 2.67 -10.50
C ILE A 24 1.39 2.84 -10.36
N GLU A 25 2.12 3.07 -11.45
CA GLU A 25 3.58 3.25 -11.43
C GLU A 25 3.98 4.50 -10.63
N GLU A 26 3.28 5.62 -10.82
CA GLU A 26 3.51 6.86 -10.08
C GLU A 26 3.30 6.66 -8.56
N ALA A 27 2.24 5.93 -8.17
CA ALA A 27 1.97 5.62 -6.77
C ALA A 27 3.03 4.69 -6.16
N LEU A 28 3.40 3.62 -6.87
CA LEU A 28 4.43 2.68 -6.41
C LEU A 28 5.77 3.38 -6.18
N ASN A 29 6.22 4.17 -7.16
CA ASN A 29 7.50 4.86 -7.09
C ASN A 29 7.53 5.92 -5.98
N ARG A 30 6.42 6.64 -5.78
CA ARG A 30 6.30 7.62 -4.70
C ARG A 30 6.43 6.98 -3.32
N GLU A 31 5.65 5.93 -3.05
CA GLU A 31 5.65 5.28 -1.73
C GLU A 31 6.97 4.54 -1.47
N ALA A 32 7.57 3.93 -2.49
CA ALA A 32 8.90 3.35 -2.40
C ALA A 32 9.98 4.39 -2.08
N ALA A 33 9.89 5.60 -2.65
CA ALA A 33 10.79 6.70 -2.32
C ALA A 33 10.60 7.23 -0.89
N GLU A 34 9.41 7.11 -0.33
CA GLU A 34 9.12 7.39 1.09
C GLU A 34 9.64 6.28 2.03
N GLY A 35 10.21 5.19 1.50
CA GLY A 35 10.79 4.08 2.27
C GLY A 35 9.82 2.95 2.57
N PHE A 36 8.61 2.98 2.00
CA PHE A 36 7.64 1.90 2.13
C PHE A 36 7.94 0.75 1.16
N ARG A 37 7.78 -0.48 1.65
CA ARG A 37 7.89 -1.70 0.87
C ARG A 37 6.52 -2.10 0.34
N PHE A 38 6.41 -2.25 -0.98
CA PHE A 38 5.19 -2.77 -1.60
C PHE A 38 4.89 -4.19 -1.15
N GLU A 39 3.64 -4.44 -0.76
CA GLU A 39 3.16 -5.73 -0.28
C GLU A 39 2.15 -6.34 -1.27
N SER A 40 1.08 -5.61 -1.59
CA SER A 40 0.02 -6.10 -2.46
C SER A 40 -0.81 -4.98 -3.10
N ILE A 41 -1.54 -5.33 -4.15
CA ILE A 41 -2.54 -4.47 -4.79
C ILE A 41 -3.86 -5.23 -4.89
N HIS A 42 -4.94 -4.60 -4.43
CA HIS A 42 -6.29 -5.16 -4.48
C HIS A 42 -7.17 -4.32 -5.42
N PHE A 43 -7.63 -4.94 -6.49
CA PHE A 43 -8.52 -4.31 -7.46
C PHE A 43 -9.98 -4.43 -7.04
N VAL A 44 -10.71 -3.33 -7.08
CA VAL A 44 -12.17 -3.30 -6.92
C VAL A 44 -12.80 -3.24 -8.30
N SER A 45 -13.66 -4.23 -8.58
CA SER A 45 -14.39 -4.34 -9.85
C SER A 45 -15.90 -4.21 -9.61
N GLN A 46 -16.59 -3.54 -10.52
CA GLN A 46 -18.05 -3.48 -10.51
C GLN A 46 -18.64 -4.61 -11.35
N PRO A 47 -19.83 -5.15 -10.98
CA PRO A 47 -20.52 -6.15 -11.78
C PRO A 47 -20.71 -5.70 -13.23
N GLY A 48 -20.30 -6.53 -14.18
CA GLY A 48 -20.41 -6.22 -15.62
C GLY A 48 -19.24 -5.43 -16.22
N SER A 49 -18.28 -4.96 -15.40
CA SER A 49 -17.06 -4.33 -15.92
C SER A 49 -16.00 -5.35 -16.30
N ARG A 50 -15.30 -5.10 -17.42
CA ARG A 50 -14.10 -5.87 -17.84
C ARG A 50 -12.81 -5.32 -17.26
N ARG A 51 -12.83 -4.10 -16.70
CA ARG A 51 -11.66 -3.43 -16.11
C ARG A 51 -11.97 -3.05 -14.66
N PRO A 52 -10.99 -3.17 -13.75
CA PRO A 52 -11.14 -2.63 -12.41
C PRO A 52 -11.45 -1.14 -12.46
N THR A 53 -12.22 -0.66 -11.49
CA THR A 53 -12.57 0.76 -11.40
C THR A 53 -11.76 1.47 -10.34
N MET A 54 -11.08 0.73 -9.46
CA MET A 54 -10.31 1.27 -8.34
C MET A 54 -9.30 0.23 -7.88
N ALA A 55 -8.24 0.66 -7.22
CA ALA A 55 -7.30 -0.20 -6.54
C ALA A 55 -6.92 0.34 -5.16
N PHE A 56 -6.58 -0.57 -4.25
CA PHE A 56 -5.89 -0.27 -3.00
C PHE A 56 -4.51 -0.90 -3.05
N LEU A 57 -3.46 -0.09 -2.85
CA LEU A 57 -2.09 -0.55 -2.74
C LEU A 57 -1.72 -0.58 -1.26
N PHE A 58 -1.15 -1.69 -0.82
CA PHE A 58 -0.71 -1.92 0.55
C PHE A 58 0.81 -1.94 0.59
N PHE A 59 1.33 -1.23 1.58
CA PHE A 59 2.74 -1.18 1.87
C PHE A 59 2.99 -1.34 3.37
N THR A 60 4.17 -1.85 3.69
CA THR A 60 4.72 -1.90 5.05
C THR A 60 5.97 -1.02 5.12
N SER A 61 6.40 -0.63 6.32
CA SER A 61 7.76 -0.14 6.51
C SER A 61 8.46 -0.93 7.60
N ASP A 62 9.73 -1.24 7.39
CA ASP A 62 10.58 -1.84 8.41
C ASP A 62 11.06 -0.77 9.43
N GLU A 63 10.57 0.47 9.32
CA GLU A 63 10.94 1.55 10.22
C GLU A 63 10.21 1.34 11.54
N THR A 64 10.90 0.72 12.51
CA THR A 64 10.55 0.82 13.92
C THR A 64 10.27 2.30 14.23
N PRO A 65 9.12 2.65 14.83
CA PRO A 65 8.86 4.03 15.23
C PRO A 65 10.03 4.47 16.10
N ARG A 66 10.89 5.37 15.59
CA ARG A 66 12.02 5.89 16.37
C ARG A 66 11.42 6.55 17.61
N ARG A 67 11.55 5.90 18.77
CA ARG A 67 11.22 6.53 20.04
C ARG A 67 12.18 7.70 20.23
N GLY A 68 11.67 8.91 20.00
CA GLY A 68 12.29 10.15 20.47
C GLY A 68 12.23 10.27 21.98
#